data_AF-A0A2V9AHX8-F1
#
_entry.id   AF-A0A2V9AHX8-F1
#
_cell.length_a   1.000
_cell.length_b   1.000
_cell.length_c   1.000
_cell.angle_alpha   90.00
_cell.angle_beta   90.00
_cell.angle_gamma   90.00
#
_symmetry.space_group_name_H-M   'P 1'
#
loop_
_entity.id
_entity.type
_entity.pdbx_description
1 polymer ?
#
loop_
_entity_poly.entity_id
_entity_poly.type
_entity_poly.pdbx_seq_one_letter_code
_entity_poly.pdbx_strand_id
1 'polypeptide(L)'
;MLVEGPRKKFPSVVVCGEMPYDALMSFKPLFHCFSGGGYPPAMKKYVRAFQHLSLPAPGGGSSGVHESGFGHFNPKTLNPGKEQIPTITVVDDTFEKYRDVMAEIIQKAKSA
;
A
#
# COMPACT_ATOMS: atom_id res chain seq x y z
N MET A 1 21.65 9.70 -13.96
CA MET A 1 20.35 10.21 -13.43
C MET A 1 20.09 9.60 -12.06
N LEU A 2 19.42 10.30 -11.13
CA LEU A 2 19.17 9.86 -9.74
C LEU A 2 18.53 8.46 -9.63
N VAL A 3 17.82 8.02 -10.67
CA VAL A 3 17.11 6.72 -10.75
C VAL A 3 18.03 5.59 -11.21
N GLU A 4 18.85 5.87 -12.23
CA GLU A 4 19.66 4.85 -12.89
C GLU A 4 20.76 4.31 -11.98
N GLY A 5 21.38 5.17 -11.17
CA GLY A 5 22.45 4.75 -10.25
C GLY A 5 21.96 3.68 -9.27
N PRO A 6 20.92 3.97 -8.46
CA PRO A 6 20.31 3.00 -7.56
C PRO A 6 19.77 1.77 -8.29
N ARG A 7 19.10 1.92 -9.44
CA ARG A 7 18.59 0.76 -10.21
C ARG A 7 19.70 -0.13 -10.75
N LYS A 8 20.80 0.43 -11.25
CA LYS A 8 21.97 -0.33 -11.74
C LYS A 8 22.68 -1.02 -10.58
N LYS A 9 22.78 -0.35 -9.42
CA LYS A 9 23.46 -0.89 -8.23
C LYS A 9 22.61 -1.92 -7.47
N PHE A 10 21.29 -1.76 -7.49
CA PHE A 10 20.32 -2.58 -6.75
C PHE A 10 19.13 -2.98 -7.64
N PRO A 11 19.35 -3.79 -8.70
CA PRO A 11 18.30 -4.12 -9.67
C PRO A 11 17.12 -4.88 -9.07
N SER A 12 17.32 -5.54 -7.92
CA SER A 12 16.32 -6.33 -7.22
C SER A 12 15.53 -5.54 -6.16
N VAL A 13 15.84 -4.26 -5.97
CA VAL A 13 15.22 -3.43 -4.92
C VAL A 13 14.20 -2.49 -5.52
N VAL A 14 12.97 -2.54 -5.00
CA VAL A 14 11.90 -1.61 -5.36
C VAL A 14 11.99 -0.38 -4.45
N VAL A 15 12.03 0.81 -5.04
CA VAL A 15 11.96 2.06 -4.29
C VAL A 15 10.49 2.40 -4.01
N CYS A 16 10.15 2.53 -2.72
CA CYS A 16 8.82 2.89 -2.26
C CYS A 16 8.82 4.26 -1.56
N GLY A 17 7.74 5.03 -1.72
CA GLY A 17 7.53 6.29 -1.00
C GLY A 17 6.17 6.35 -0.29
N GLU A 18 5.99 7.36 0.54
CA GLU A 18 4.71 7.61 1.21
C GLU A 18 3.76 8.44 0.34
N MET A 19 4.07 9.73 0.22
CA MET A 19 3.33 10.68 -0.60
C MET A 19 4.00 10.90 -1.96
N PRO A 20 3.25 10.82 -3.07
CA PRO A 20 3.79 11.09 -4.38
C PRO A 20 3.69 12.58 -4.74
N TYR A 21 4.71 13.08 -5.43
CA TYR A 21 4.67 14.32 -6.21
C TYR A 21 5.50 14.13 -7.48
N ASP A 22 5.35 15.04 -8.45
CA ASP A 22 5.92 14.94 -9.79
C ASP A 22 7.41 14.55 -9.83
N ALA A 23 8.25 15.21 -9.03
CA ALA A 23 9.67 14.88 -9.01
C ALA A 23 9.94 13.48 -8.43
N LEU A 24 9.17 13.02 -7.43
CA LEU A 24 9.30 11.65 -6.92
C LEU A 24 8.82 10.61 -7.91
N MET A 25 7.74 10.89 -8.64
CA MET A 25 7.21 9.98 -9.66
C MET A 25 8.22 9.73 -10.79
N SER A 26 9.19 10.62 -10.99
CA SER A 26 10.27 10.41 -11.96
C SER A 26 11.20 9.23 -11.60
N PHE A 27 11.21 8.78 -10.34
CA PHE A 27 12.18 7.76 -9.89
C PHE A 27 11.66 6.70 -8.91
N LYS A 28 10.56 6.95 -8.21
CA LYS A 28 9.91 5.98 -7.31
C LYS A 28 8.70 5.38 -8.01
N PRO A 29 8.70 4.07 -8.31
CA PRO A 29 7.59 3.42 -8.99
C PRO A 29 6.40 3.08 -8.08
N LEU A 30 6.57 3.10 -6.75
CA LEU A 30 5.58 2.58 -5.81
C LEU A 30 5.35 3.55 -4.64
N PHE A 31 4.08 3.74 -4.26
CA PHE A 31 3.69 4.55 -3.10
C PHE A 31 2.58 3.87 -2.29
N HIS A 32 2.42 4.23 -1.01
CA HIS A 32 1.26 3.79 -0.22
C HIS A 32 0.18 4.86 -0.05
N CYS A 33 0.30 6.00 -0.72
CA CYS A 33 -0.79 6.96 -0.84
C CYS A 33 -1.17 7.14 -2.32
N PHE A 34 -2.44 6.95 -2.63
CA PHE A 34 -2.97 7.36 -3.92
C PHE A 34 -3.51 8.80 -3.82
N SER A 35 -2.68 9.78 -4.17
CA SER A 35 -3.16 11.14 -4.38
C SER A 35 -3.59 11.31 -5.83
N GLY A 36 -4.88 11.08 -6.11
CA GLY A 36 -5.49 11.39 -7.40
C GLY A 36 -5.56 12.90 -7.70
N GLY A 37 -5.32 13.76 -6.71
CA GLY A 37 -5.47 15.22 -6.87
C GLY A 37 -4.34 15.90 -7.66
N GLY A 38 -3.14 15.32 -7.70
CA GLY A 38 -1.96 15.99 -8.28
C GLY A 38 -1.78 15.76 -9.78
N TYR A 39 -1.83 14.51 -10.23
CA TYR A 39 -1.64 14.14 -11.65
C TYR A 39 -2.04 12.68 -11.95
N PRO A 40 -3.36 12.38 -12.08
CA PRO A 40 -3.87 11.03 -12.37
C PRO A 40 -3.19 10.30 -13.55
N PRO A 41 -2.85 10.95 -14.68
CA PRO A 41 -2.23 10.25 -15.81
C PRO A 41 -0.91 9.55 -15.46
N ALA A 42 -0.03 10.19 -14.67
CA ALA A 42 1.21 9.55 -14.23
C ALA A 42 0.95 8.43 -13.23
N MET A 43 0.00 8.63 -12.32
CA MET A 43 -0.37 7.65 -11.30
C MET A 43 -0.97 6.37 -11.89
N LYS A 44 -1.67 6.45 -13.01
CA LYS A 44 -2.20 5.26 -13.70
C LYS A 44 -1.16 4.58 -14.58
N LYS A 45 -0.30 5.36 -15.24
CA LYS A 45 0.61 4.83 -16.27
C LYS A 45 1.98 4.41 -15.74
N TYR A 46 2.62 5.26 -14.92
CA TYR A 46 4.05 5.14 -14.62
C TYR A 46 4.37 4.70 -13.19
N VAL A 47 3.46 4.97 -12.25
CA VAL A 47 3.62 4.54 -10.85
C VAL A 47 2.45 3.67 -10.42
N ARG A 48 2.56 3.06 -9.25
CA ARG A 48 1.50 2.28 -8.61
C ARG A 48 1.32 2.75 -7.18
N ALA A 49 0.10 2.63 -6.68
CA ALA A 49 -0.19 2.84 -5.27
C ALA A 49 -0.74 1.57 -4.65
N PHE A 50 -0.40 1.32 -3.40
CA PHE A 50 -1.10 0.36 -2.55
C PHE A 50 -1.83 1.13 -1.44
N GLN A 51 -2.56 0.43 -0.58
CA GLN A 51 -3.33 1.10 0.46
C GLN A 51 -2.41 1.70 1.53
N HIS A 52 -2.85 2.80 2.14
CA HIS A 52 -2.05 3.49 3.14
C HIS A 52 -1.80 2.60 4.35
N LEU A 53 -0.56 2.62 4.86
CA LEU A 53 -0.19 1.78 5.99
C LEU A 53 -1.02 2.11 7.24
N SER A 54 -1.57 3.33 7.34
CA SER A 54 -2.44 3.74 8.45
C SER A 54 -3.77 2.99 8.52
N LEU A 55 -4.08 2.14 7.54
CA LEU A 55 -5.24 1.26 7.64
C LEU A 55 -5.00 0.21 8.73
N PRO A 56 -5.96 0.03 9.66
CA PRO A 56 -5.79 -0.88 10.77
C PRO A 56 -5.64 -2.33 10.28
N ALA A 57 -4.71 -3.07 10.86
CA ALA A 57 -4.56 -4.51 10.63
C ALA A 57 -5.73 -5.31 11.23
N PRO A 58 -6.12 -6.46 10.64
CA PRO A 58 -7.02 -7.40 11.30
C PRO A 58 -6.43 -7.88 12.64
N GLY A 59 -7.23 -7.84 13.69
CA GLY A 59 -6.82 -8.17 15.05
C GLY A 59 -6.64 -6.97 15.93
N GLY A 60 -5.46 -6.80 16.51
CA GLY A 60 -5.14 -5.69 17.41
C GLY A 60 -5.37 -4.29 16.82
N GLY A 61 -5.64 -4.16 15.52
CA GLY A 61 -6.05 -2.91 14.91
C GLY A 61 -4.92 -1.91 14.72
N SER A 62 -3.67 -2.33 14.91
CA SER A 62 -2.53 -1.43 14.74
C SER A 62 -2.51 -0.87 13.32
N SER A 63 -2.30 0.43 13.21
CA SER A 63 -2.10 1.12 11.94
C SER A 63 -0.62 1.16 11.54
N GLY A 64 0.30 0.66 12.35
CA GLY A 64 1.75 0.75 12.10
C GLY A 64 2.32 2.18 12.04
N VAL A 65 1.47 3.21 12.17
CA VAL A 65 1.82 4.63 12.19
C VAL A 65 1.94 5.06 13.64
N HIS A 66 3.06 5.68 14.01
CA HIS A 66 3.26 6.19 15.36
C HIS A 66 2.16 7.20 15.76
N GLU A 67 1.79 8.09 14.85
CA GLU A 67 0.82 9.17 15.02
C GLU A 67 -0.63 8.70 15.12
N SER A 68 -0.97 7.53 14.58
CA SER A 68 -2.34 6.99 14.61
C SER A 68 -2.50 5.84 15.60
N GLY A 69 -1.45 5.05 15.84
CA GLY A 69 -1.43 3.94 16.80
C GLY A 69 -2.34 2.77 16.40
N PHE A 70 -3.63 2.90 16.68
CA PHE A 70 -4.63 1.85 16.55
C PHE A 70 -5.95 2.37 15.96
N GLY A 71 -6.64 1.52 15.21
CA GLY A 71 -7.96 1.76 14.67
C GLY A 71 -8.80 0.49 14.62
N HIS A 72 -10.07 0.62 14.25
CA HIS A 72 -10.96 -0.53 14.11
C HIS A 72 -10.93 -1.08 12.68
N PHE A 73 -10.41 -2.30 12.53
CA PHE A 73 -10.48 -3.00 11.25
C PHE A 73 -11.93 -3.31 10.89
N ASN A 74 -12.35 -2.93 9.69
CA ASN A 74 -13.68 -3.24 9.17
C ASN A 74 -13.59 -4.40 8.16
N PRO A 75 -13.93 -5.64 8.55
CA PRO A 75 -13.88 -6.79 7.63
C PRO A 75 -14.86 -6.66 6.47
N LYS A 76 -15.93 -5.87 6.62
CA LYS A 76 -16.97 -5.70 5.58
C LYS A 76 -16.48 -4.84 4.42
N THR A 77 -15.51 -3.96 4.66
CA THR A 77 -14.99 -3.04 3.65
C THR A 77 -13.47 -3.07 3.66
N LEU A 78 -12.88 -3.87 2.78
CA LEU A 78 -11.44 -3.81 2.54
C LEU A 78 -11.00 -2.47 1.94
N ASN A 79 -11.96 -1.76 1.34
CA ASN A 79 -11.84 -0.42 0.76
C ASN A 79 -10.57 -0.20 -0.12
N PRO A 80 -10.19 -1.13 -1.03
CA PRO A 80 -9.17 -0.80 -2.01
C PRO A 80 -9.74 0.26 -2.95
N GLY A 81 -9.09 1.42 -3.06
CA GLY A 81 -9.41 2.37 -4.12
C GLY A 81 -9.27 1.69 -5.49
N LYS A 82 -10.06 2.12 -6.49
CA LYS A 82 -10.09 1.50 -7.84
C LYS A 82 -8.71 1.33 -8.50
N GLU A 83 -7.76 2.18 -8.14
CA GLU A 83 -6.41 2.25 -8.73
C GLU A 83 -5.32 1.78 -7.74
N GLN A 84 -5.73 1.28 -6.56
CA GLN A 84 -4.82 0.83 -5.51
C GLN A 84 -4.69 -0.69 -5.50
N ILE A 85 -3.45 -1.15 -5.34
CA ILE A 85 -3.14 -2.55 -5.06
C ILE A 85 -3.77 -2.90 -3.70
N PRO A 86 -4.66 -3.92 -3.63
CA PRO A 86 -5.20 -4.40 -2.36
C PRO A 86 -4.08 -4.79 -1.41
N THR A 87 -4.16 -4.34 -0.15
CA THR A 87 -3.09 -4.51 0.85
C THR A 87 -3.68 -5.07 2.13
N ILE A 88 -2.89 -5.89 2.82
CA ILE A 88 -3.20 -6.33 4.18
C ILE A 88 -1.99 -6.07 5.06
N THR A 89 -2.22 -5.44 6.21
CA THR A 89 -1.24 -5.32 7.28
C THR A 89 -1.38 -6.52 8.21
N VAL A 90 -0.26 -7.06 8.65
CA VAL A 90 -0.19 -8.23 9.53
C VAL A 90 0.39 -7.79 10.87
N VAL A 91 -0.30 -8.14 11.94
CA VAL A 91 0.14 -7.96 13.34
C VAL A 91 0.18 -9.32 14.05
N ASP A 92 0.65 -9.34 15.29
CA ASP A 92 0.96 -10.56 16.04
C ASP A 92 -0.15 -11.62 16.01
N ASP A 93 -1.42 -11.22 16.15
CA ASP A 93 -2.54 -12.16 16.20
C ASP A 93 -3.23 -12.40 14.84
N THR A 94 -2.80 -11.73 13.77
CA THR A 94 -3.43 -11.85 12.44
C THR A 94 -3.39 -13.27 11.91
N PHE A 95 -2.26 -13.97 12.01
CA PHE A 95 -2.11 -15.32 11.45
C PHE A 95 -2.85 -16.40 12.22
N GLU A 96 -2.98 -16.24 13.54
CA GLU A 96 -3.60 -17.22 14.42
C GLU A 96 -5.12 -17.05 14.47
N LYS A 97 -5.60 -15.81 14.55
CA LYS A 97 -7.02 -15.51 14.82
C LYS A 97 -7.78 -14.95 13.63
N TYR A 98 -7.10 -14.41 12.61
CA TYR A 98 -7.73 -13.68 11.50
C TYR A 98 -7.33 -14.22 10.11
N ARG A 99 -6.92 -15.49 10.03
CA ARG A 99 -6.50 -16.12 8.77
C ARG A 99 -7.63 -16.18 7.72
N ASP A 100 -8.87 -16.36 8.17
CA ASP A 100 -10.08 -16.31 7.34
C ASP A 100 -10.25 -14.93 6.67
N VAL A 101 -10.05 -13.85 7.43
CA VAL A 101 -10.04 -12.48 6.92
C VAL A 101 -8.93 -12.29 5.88
N MET A 102 -7.73 -12.81 6.14
CA MET A 102 -6.63 -12.77 5.16
C MET A 102 -7.02 -13.49 3.86
N ALA A 103 -7.64 -14.66 3.97
CA ALA A 103 -8.06 -15.45 2.82
C ALA A 103 -9.12 -14.69 2.00
N GLU A 104 -10.09 -14.02 2.64
CA GLU A 104 -11.08 -13.20 1.95
C GLU A 104 -10.45 -12.02 1.20
N ILE A 105 -9.47 -11.34 1.82
CA ILE A 105 -8.72 -10.25 1.18
C ILE A 105 -7.99 -10.75 -0.06
N ILE A 106 -7.31 -11.89 0.04
CA ILE A 106 -6.60 -12.52 -1.08
C ILE A 106 -7.57 -12.89 -2.21
N GLN A 107 -8.75 -13.44 -1.89
CA GLN A 107 -9.75 -13.79 -2.91
C GLN A 107 -10.30 -12.56 -3.63
N LYS A 108 -10.60 -11.49 -2.87
CA LYS A 108 -11.03 -10.21 -3.46
C LYS A 108 -9.94 -9.60 -4.34
N ALA A 109 -8.67 -9.66 -3.92
CA ALA A 109 -7.55 -9.16 -4.70
C ALA A 109 -7.32 -9.91 -6.02
N LYS A 110 -7.61 -11.21 -6.06
CA LYS A 110 -7.54 -12.02 -7.31
C LYS A 110 -8.67 -11.76 -8.28
N SER A 111 -9.79 -11.22 -7.80
CA SER A 111 -11.00 -10.95 -8.59
C SER A 111 -11.06 -9.51 -9.12
N ALA A 112 -10.05 -8.69 -8.79
CA ALA A 112 -9.95 -7.28 -9.13
C ALA A 112 -9.15 -7.04 -10.43
#